data_AF-A0A2J8AG04-F1
#
_entry.id   AF-A0A2J8AG04-F1
#
_cell.length_a   1.000
_cell.length_b   1.000
_cell.length_c   1.000
_cell.angle_alpha   90.00
_cell.angle_beta   90.00
_cell.angle_gamma   90.00
#
_symmetry.space_group_name_H-M   'P 1'
#
loop_
_entity.id
_entity.type
_entity.pdbx_description
1 polymer ?
#
loop_
_entity_poly.entity_id
_entity_poly.type
_entity_poly.pdbx_seq_one_letter_code
_entity_poly.pdbx_strand_id
1 'polypeptide(L)'
;MENFRVPNFELVADCLYWLVHRYYPGVEINDDISTEGDRVKFLQSVAQVMLTKARMKLNIKRLYAADGNAVKELLKLATLLYKATSKAGDVDDDTTEAIDLTGSLKGFNPKEIKGSASEIIKAGAALYDALGQETELREHRARAVAGHVDTDFVERSIREAIAQVGERGA
;
A
#
# COMPACT_ATOMS: atom_id res chain seq x y z
N MET A 1 29.80 -10.03 25.96
CA MET A 1 29.01 -9.82 24.73
C MET A 1 29.10 -11.10 23.89
N GLU A 2 28.45 -12.19 24.31
CA GLU A 2 28.63 -13.53 23.72
C GLU A 2 27.32 -14.22 23.29
N ASN A 3 26.17 -13.55 23.44
CA ASN A 3 24.83 -14.14 23.35
C ASN A 3 24.45 -14.81 22.00
N PHE A 4 25.24 -14.60 20.94
CA PHE A 4 25.05 -15.21 19.60
C PHE A 4 26.28 -15.99 19.11
N ARG A 5 27.25 -16.27 19.99
CA ARG A 5 28.32 -17.25 19.71
C ARG A 5 27.78 -18.68 19.75
N VAL A 6 26.70 -18.88 20.50
CA VAL A 6 25.87 -20.09 20.55
C VAL A 6 24.45 -19.69 20.15
N PRO A 7 23.71 -20.53 19.41
CA PRO A 7 22.33 -20.25 19.04
C PRO A 7 21.43 -19.91 20.24
N ASN A 8 20.76 -18.75 20.20
CA ASN A 8 19.79 -18.34 21.23
C ASN A 8 18.51 -17.81 20.57
N PHE A 9 17.55 -18.71 20.35
CA PHE A 9 16.31 -18.37 19.65
C PHE A 9 15.38 -17.48 20.49
N GLU A 10 15.31 -17.69 21.80
CA GLU A 10 14.47 -16.89 22.70
C GLU A 10 14.84 -15.41 22.61
N LEU A 11 16.14 -15.11 22.62
CA LEU A 11 16.61 -13.73 22.46
C LEU A 11 16.28 -13.16 21.07
N VAL A 12 16.36 -13.97 20.01
CA VAL A 12 15.91 -13.53 18.66
C VAL A 12 14.42 -13.21 18.67
N ALA A 13 13.61 -14.06 19.31
CA ALA A 13 12.16 -13.89 19.39
C ALA A 13 11.80 -12.61 20.16
N ASP A 14 12.39 -12.39 21.33
CA ASP A 14 12.19 -11.18 22.13
C ASP A 14 12.58 -9.92 21.35
N CYS A 15 13.76 -9.93 20.71
CA CYS A 15 14.20 -8.81 19.89
C CYS A 15 13.24 -8.55 18.72
N LEU A 16 12.82 -9.58 17.99
CA LEU A 16 11.87 -9.44 16.88
C LEU A 16 10.52 -8.92 17.36
N TYR A 17 9.99 -9.50 18.44
CA TYR A 17 8.70 -9.10 19.00
C TYR A 17 8.73 -7.60 19.33
N TRP A 18 9.76 -7.15 20.06
CA TRP A 18 9.93 -5.75 20.41
C TRP A 18 10.09 -4.84 19.18
N LEU A 19 10.96 -5.21 18.23
CA LEU A 19 11.23 -4.42 17.02
C LEU A 19 9.97 -4.25 16.16
N VAL A 20 9.19 -5.31 15.99
CA VAL A 20 7.98 -5.28 15.16
C VAL A 20 6.88 -4.46 15.82
N HIS A 21 6.66 -4.61 17.13
CA HIS A 21 5.70 -3.78 17.88
C HIS A 21 6.10 -2.30 17.88
N ARG A 22 7.40 -2.00 17.92
CA ARG A 22 7.89 -0.64 17.81
C ARG A 22 7.64 -0.04 16.42
N TYR A 23 7.73 -0.85 15.37
CA TYR A 23 7.49 -0.41 13.99
C TYR A 23 6.01 -0.24 13.66
N TYR A 24 5.16 -1.19 14.07
CA TYR A 24 3.74 -1.19 13.78
C TYR A 24 2.92 -1.44 15.06
N PRO A 25 2.57 -0.36 15.80
CA PRO A 25 1.73 -0.46 16.98
C PRO A 25 0.36 -1.08 16.64
N GLY A 26 -0.05 -2.10 17.39
CA GLY A 26 -1.31 -2.83 17.16
C GLY A 26 -1.19 -4.07 16.26
N VAL A 27 0.04 -4.49 15.93
CA VAL A 27 0.25 -5.82 15.34
C VAL A 27 -0.12 -6.91 16.36
N GLU A 28 -0.84 -7.94 15.91
CA GLU A 28 -1.09 -9.14 16.70
C GLU A 28 -0.19 -10.27 16.19
N ILE A 29 0.77 -10.70 17.00
CA ILE A 29 1.67 -11.82 16.70
C ILE A 29 1.60 -12.77 17.89
N ASN A 30 1.30 -14.04 17.62
CA ASN A 30 1.39 -15.09 18.63
C ASN A 30 2.87 -15.29 19.02
N ASP A 31 3.16 -15.17 20.31
CA ASP A 31 4.50 -15.23 20.92
C ASP A 31 4.88 -16.63 21.43
N ASP A 32 4.05 -17.65 21.20
CA ASP A 32 4.37 -19.03 21.53
C ASP A 32 5.56 -19.53 20.70
N ILE A 33 6.62 -19.91 21.40
CA ILE A 33 7.87 -20.43 20.85
C ILE A 33 8.26 -21.77 21.49
N SER A 34 7.30 -22.42 22.16
CA SER A 34 7.51 -23.64 22.95
C SER A 34 7.95 -24.84 22.09
N THR A 35 7.37 -25.00 20.89
CA THR A 35 7.75 -26.05 19.95
C THR A 35 8.49 -25.49 18.73
N GLU A 36 9.22 -26.33 18.01
CA GLU A 36 9.84 -25.95 16.74
C GLU A 36 8.82 -25.44 15.71
N GLY A 37 7.61 -26.03 15.71
CA GLY A 37 6.52 -25.59 14.85
C GLY A 37 6.06 -24.18 15.18
N ASP A 38 5.93 -23.85 16.47
CA ASP A 38 5.46 -22.54 16.92
C ASP A 38 6.51 -21.46 16.66
N ARG A 39 7.80 -21.78 16.83
CA ARG A 39 8.93 -20.92 16.42
C ARG A 39 8.87 -20.57 14.93
N VAL A 40 8.56 -21.54 14.07
CA VAL A 40 8.43 -21.28 12.62
C VAL A 40 7.21 -20.40 12.34
N LYS A 41 6.06 -20.65 12.97
CA LYS A 41 4.86 -19.82 12.81
C LYS A 41 5.10 -18.38 13.28
N PHE A 42 5.79 -18.19 14.40
CA PHE A 42 6.20 -16.89 14.91
C PHE A 42 7.05 -16.14 13.86
N LEU A 43 8.10 -16.77 13.34
CA LEU A 43 8.96 -16.16 12.32
C LEU A 43 8.24 -15.86 11.00
N GLN A 44 7.33 -16.73 10.58
CA GLN A 44 6.50 -16.51 9.38
C GLN A 44 5.59 -15.29 9.57
N SER A 45 4.96 -15.16 10.73
CA SER A 45 4.10 -14.02 11.07
C SER A 45 4.88 -12.72 11.07
N VAL A 46 6.04 -12.69 11.74
CA VAL A 46 6.97 -11.55 11.73
C VAL A 46 7.40 -11.19 10.30
N ALA A 47 7.83 -12.16 9.50
CA ALA A 47 8.27 -11.92 8.13
C ALA A 47 7.14 -11.39 7.24
N GLN A 48 5.91 -11.88 7.42
CA GLN A 48 4.74 -11.41 6.70
C GLN A 48 4.39 -9.96 7.05
N VAL A 49 4.40 -9.60 8.34
CA VAL A 49 4.16 -8.22 8.79
C VAL A 49 5.22 -7.29 8.20
N MET A 50 6.50 -7.65 8.29
CA MET A 50 7.58 -6.79 7.80
C MET A 50 7.60 -6.67 6.27
N LEU A 51 7.21 -7.73 5.54
CA LEU A 51 7.06 -7.66 4.09
C LEU A 51 5.89 -6.75 3.69
N THR A 52 4.75 -6.83 4.38
CA THR A 52 3.54 -6.08 4.00
C THR A 52 3.57 -4.63 4.47
N LYS A 53 4.04 -4.37 5.69
CA LYS A 53 4.02 -3.03 6.29
C LYS A 53 5.29 -2.23 6.01
N ALA A 54 6.45 -2.88 6.02
CA ALA A 54 7.74 -2.23 5.83
C ALA A 54 8.38 -2.49 4.47
N ARG A 55 7.78 -3.34 3.61
CA ARG A 55 8.38 -3.81 2.35
C ARG A 55 9.77 -4.44 2.56
N MET A 56 9.99 -5.03 3.72
CA MET A 56 11.27 -5.60 4.11
C MET A 56 11.20 -7.12 4.07
N LYS A 57 12.05 -7.74 3.24
CA LYS A 57 12.20 -9.19 3.19
C LYS A 57 13.22 -9.67 4.22
N LEU A 58 12.76 -10.47 5.18
CA LEU A 58 13.60 -11.12 6.19
C LEU A 58 13.92 -12.55 5.80
N ASN A 59 15.13 -13.00 6.15
CA ASN A 59 15.53 -14.40 5.99
C ASN A 59 15.20 -15.21 7.26
N ILE A 60 14.05 -15.86 7.27
CA ILE A 60 13.59 -16.68 8.39
C ILE A 60 14.54 -17.83 8.74
N LYS A 61 15.29 -18.39 7.78
CA LYS A 61 16.25 -19.47 8.07
C LYS A 61 17.42 -18.96 8.90
N ARG A 62 17.89 -17.73 8.60
CA ARG A 62 18.94 -17.07 9.38
C ARG A 62 18.45 -16.66 10.77
N LEU A 63 17.20 -16.18 10.87
CA LEU A 63 16.58 -15.87 12.16
C LEU A 63 16.44 -17.15 13.02
N TYR A 64 16.00 -18.26 12.42
CA TYR A 64 15.82 -19.54 13.12
C TYR A 64 17.15 -20.15 13.59
N ALA A 65 18.23 -19.99 12.80
CA ALA A 65 19.56 -20.44 13.20
C ALA A 65 20.05 -19.76 14.50
N ALA A 66 19.50 -18.58 14.81
CA ALA A 66 19.71 -17.86 16.06
C ALA A 66 21.18 -17.60 16.44
N ASP A 67 22.06 -17.56 15.44
CA ASP A 67 23.50 -17.32 15.56
C ASP A 67 23.85 -15.89 15.08
N GLY A 68 25.14 -15.63 14.82
CA GLY A 68 25.57 -14.35 14.25
C GLY A 68 24.89 -13.96 12.92
N ASN A 69 24.28 -14.88 12.17
CA ASN A 69 23.51 -14.56 10.98
C ASN A 69 22.11 -14.02 11.31
N ALA A 70 21.51 -14.44 12.42
CA ALA A 70 20.27 -13.87 12.92
C ALA A 70 20.45 -12.38 13.26
N VAL A 71 21.58 -12.03 13.87
CA VAL A 71 21.94 -10.64 14.21
C VAL A 71 21.93 -9.74 12.96
N LYS A 72 22.42 -10.23 11.81
CA LYS A 72 22.41 -9.48 10.55
C LYS A 72 20.99 -9.19 10.06
N GLU A 73 20.05 -10.09 10.31
CA GLU A 73 18.63 -9.88 9.95
C GLU A 73 17.96 -8.94 10.95
N LEU A 74 18.20 -9.09 12.26
CA LEU A 74 17.73 -8.16 13.31
C LEU A 74 18.20 -6.73 13.05
N LEU A 75 19.45 -6.56 12.61
CA LEU A 75 20.03 -5.24 12.34
C LEU A 75 19.32 -4.50 11.20
N LYS A 76 18.67 -5.19 10.25
CA LYS A 76 17.88 -4.53 9.19
C LYS A 76 16.71 -3.75 9.76
N LEU A 77 15.99 -4.34 10.73
CA LEU A 77 14.85 -3.69 11.39
C LEU A 77 15.35 -2.58 12.32
N ALA A 78 16.38 -2.87 13.11
CA ALA A 78 16.94 -1.90 14.05
C ALA A 78 17.48 -0.65 13.32
N THR A 79 18.18 -0.83 12.20
CA THR A 79 18.68 0.30 11.39
C THR A 79 17.57 1.08 10.72
N LEU A 80 16.50 0.42 10.27
CA LEU A 80 15.31 1.10 9.75
C LEU A 80 14.68 2.02 10.82
N LEU A 81 14.45 1.48 12.03
CA LEU A 81 13.89 2.23 13.15
C LEU A 81 14.81 3.36 13.61
N TYR A 82 16.12 3.10 13.67
CA TYR A 82 17.11 4.11 14.02
C TYR A 82 17.09 5.27 13.02
N LYS A 83 17.18 4.98 11.71
CA LYS A 83 17.12 6.02 10.66
C LYS A 83 15.85 6.84 10.73
N ALA A 84 14.69 6.20 10.97
CA ALA A 84 13.43 6.91 11.11
C ALA A 84 13.42 7.83 12.34
N THR A 85 14.01 7.39 13.46
CA THR A 85 14.08 8.16 14.70
C THR A 85 15.09 9.32 14.59
N SER A 86 16.26 9.08 14.01
CA SER A 86 17.28 10.12 13.80
C SER A 86 16.77 11.23 12.89
N LYS A 87 16.12 10.88 11.77
CA LYS A 87 15.51 11.87 10.85
C LYS A 87 14.34 12.66 11.45
N ALA A 88 13.69 12.13 12.48
CA ALA A 88 12.63 12.85 13.20
C ALA A 88 13.20 13.83 14.24
N GLY A 89 14.43 13.61 14.71
CA GLY A 89 15.13 14.49 15.65
C GLY A 89 16.00 15.56 14.99
N ASP A 90 16.46 15.31 13.76
CA ASP A 90 17.26 16.23 12.95
C ASP A 90 16.33 17.05 12.06
N VAL A 91 15.98 18.26 12.50
CA VAL A 91 15.25 19.25 11.68
C VAL A 91 16.23 20.11 10.86
N ASP A 92 17.51 19.79 10.89
CA ASP A 92 18.57 20.56 10.22
C ASP A 92 19.73 19.62 9.87
N ASP A 93 19.69 19.00 8.69
CA ASP A 93 20.87 18.92 7.82
C ASP A 93 20.49 18.46 6.42
N ASP A 94 21.09 19.12 5.45
CA ASP A 94 20.96 18.98 4.00
C ASP A 94 21.62 17.69 3.50
N THR A 95 21.23 16.54 4.08
CA THR A 95 21.60 15.22 3.58
C THR A 95 20.42 14.60 2.86
N THR A 96 20.22 15.02 1.61
CA THR A 96 19.65 14.12 0.59
C THR A 96 20.62 12.96 0.38
N GLU A 97 20.75 12.06 1.36
CA GLU A 97 21.18 10.70 1.08
C GLU A 97 20.17 10.15 0.09
N ALA A 98 20.60 10.01 -1.17
CA ALA A 98 19.83 9.35 -2.20
C ALA A 98 19.38 8.01 -1.63
N ILE A 99 18.08 7.92 -1.32
CA ILE A 99 17.45 6.64 -0.99
C ILE A 99 17.83 5.73 -2.15
N ASP A 100 18.63 4.70 -1.88
CA ASP A 100 19.01 3.68 -2.86
C ASP A 100 17.73 2.91 -3.21
N LEU A 101 16.93 3.55 -4.07
CA LEU A 101 15.68 3.04 -4.60
C LEU A 101 15.99 1.84 -5.49
N THR A 102 17.19 1.77 -6.06
CA THR A 102 17.70 0.62 -6.80
C THR A 102 17.68 -0.67 -5.97
N GLY A 103 17.98 -0.61 -4.67
CA GLY A 103 17.83 -1.74 -3.75
C GLY A 103 16.37 -2.16 -3.51
N SER A 104 15.47 -1.19 -3.32
CA SER A 104 14.03 -1.43 -3.08
C SER A 104 13.26 -1.84 -4.34
N LEU A 105 13.75 -1.49 -5.53
CA LEU A 105 13.14 -1.81 -6.82
C LEU A 105 13.55 -3.17 -7.37
N LYS A 106 14.58 -3.83 -6.81
CA LYS A 106 15.08 -5.16 -7.28
C LYS A 106 14.04 -6.29 -7.23
N GLY A 107 12.88 -6.08 -6.60
CA GLY A 107 11.76 -7.00 -6.59
C GLY A 107 10.57 -6.58 -7.46
N PHE A 108 10.59 -5.40 -8.07
CA PHE A 108 9.49 -4.89 -8.89
C PHE A 108 9.80 -5.08 -10.37
N ASN A 109 8.84 -5.63 -11.11
CA ASN A 109 8.94 -5.78 -12.55
C ASN A 109 8.75 -4.42 -13.23
N PRO A 110 9.73 -3.90 -13.99
CA PRO A 110 9.61 -2.60 -14.66
C PRO A 110 8.39 -2.51 -15.59
N LYS A 111 7.95 -3.63 -16.15
CA LYS A 111 6.76 -3.71 -17.00
C LYS A 111 5.46 -3.49 -16.21
N GLU A 112 5.36 -4.10 -15.02
CA GLU A 112 4.22 -3.91 -14.12
C GLU A 112 4.18 -2.49 -13.59
N ILE A 113 5.33 -1.92 -13.19
CA ILE A 113 5.42 -0.52 -12.76
C ILE A 113 4.92 0.41 -13.86
N LYS A 114 5.38 0.23 -15.11
CA LYS A 114 4.91 1.03 -16.25
C LYS A 114 3.42 0.83 -16.50
N GLY A 115 2.91 -0.38 -16.33
CA GLY A 115 1.48 -0.69 -16.41
C GLY A 115 0.67 0.10 -15.39
N SER A 116 1.02 -0.01 -14.09
CA SER A 116 0.36 0.74 -13.02
C SER A 116 0.45 2.25 -13.23
N ALA A 117 1.61 2.76 -13.67
CA ALA A 117 1.75 4.18 -13.97
C ALA A 117 0.82 4.64 -15.11
N SER A 118 0.66 3.82 -16.16
CA SER A 118 -0.27 4.10 -17.25
C SER A 118 -1.72 4.09 -16.77
N GLU A 119 -2.09 3.16 -15.89
CA GLU A 119 -3.44 3.11 -15.30
C GLU A 119 -3.73 4.32 -14.43
N ILE A 120 -2.77 4.77 -13.61
CA ILE A 120 -2.92 5.99 -12.81
C ILE A 120 -3.17 7.20 -13.71
N ILE A 121 -2.42 7.34 -14.81
CA ILE A 121 -2.62 8.44 -15.77
C ILE A 121 -4.00 8.35 -16.42
N LYS A 122 -4.43 7.16 -16.85
CA LYS A 122 -5.76 6.94 -17.44
C LYS A 122 -6.87 7.27 -16.46
N ALA A 123 -6.76 6.81 -15.22
CA ALA A 123 -7.73 7.09 -14.16
C ALA A 123 -7.79 8.58 -13.84
N GLY A 124 -6.63 9.26 -13.79
CA GLY A 124 -6.57 10.71 -13.59
C GLY A 124 -7.23 11.49 -14.72
N ALA A 125 -6.99 11.11 -15.98
CA ALA A 125 -7.65 11.73 -17.13
C ALA A 125 -9.17 11.51 -17.11
N ALA A 126 -9.61 10.28 -16.87
CA ALA A 126 -11.03 9.96 -16.76
C ALA A 126 -11.72 10.73 -15.63
N LEU A 127 -11.05 10.89 -14.48
CA LEU A 127 -11.55 11.68 -13.37
C LEU A 127 -11.63 13.17 -13.71
N TYR A 128 -10.62 13.72 -14.40
CA TYR A 128 -10.62 15.11 -14.84
C TYR A 128 -11.81 15.39 -15.77
N ASP A 129 -12.03 14.53 -16.76
CA ASP A 129 -13.14 14.67 -17.70
C ASP A 129 -14.50 14.55 -16.98
N ALA A 130 -14.64 13.57 -16.08
CA ALA A 130 -15.86 13.37 -15.30
C ALA A 130 -16.18 14.57 -14.38
N LEU A 131 -15.16 15.13 -13.72
CA LEU A 131 -15.30 16.34 -12.89
C LEU A 131 -15.65 17.57 -13.73
N GLY A 132 -15.11 17.69 -14.94
CA GLY A 132 -15.45 18.77 -15.87
C GLY A 132 -16.94 18.78 -16.27
N GLN A 133 -17.57 17.60 -16.34
CA GLN A 133 -18.99 17.45 -16.66
C GLN A 133 -19.92 17.57 -15.44
N GLU A 134 -19.37 17.57 -14.22
CA GLU A 134 -20.17 17.54 -12.99
C GLU A 134 -21.09 18.76 -12.86
N THR A 135 -20.65 19.94 -13.30
CA THR A 135 -21.44 21.18 -13.23
C THR A 135 -22.75 21.08 -14.02
N GLU A 136 -22.71 20.52 -15.23
CA GLU A 136 -23.88 20.30 -16.08
C GLU A 136 -24.70 19.09 -15.61
N LEU A 137 -24.03 17.97 -15.35
CA LEU A 137 -24.69 16.72 -14.96
C LEU A 137 -25.39 16.82 -13.60
N ARG A 138 -24.96 17.71 -12.71
CA ARG A 138 -25.58 17.91 -11.40
C ARG A 138 -27.02 18.39 -11.49
N GLU A 139 -27.33 19.32 -12.39
CA GLU A 139 -28.70 19.81 -12.56
C GLU A 139 -29.60 18.76 -13.21
N HIS A 140 -29.10 18.09 -14.26
CA HIS A 140 -29.81 16.98 -14.90
C HIS A 140 -30.11 15.83 -13.92
N ARG A 141 -29.14 15.50 -13.06
CA ARG A 141 -29.31 14.49 -12.00
C ARG A 141 -30.34 14.94 -10.96
N ALA A 142 -30.26 16.18 -10.49
CA ALA A 142 -31.25 16.73 -9.55
C ALA A 142 -32.67 16.70 -10.14
N ARG A 143 -32.81 17.05 -11.42
CA ARG A 143 -34.09 17.00 -12.15
C ARG A 143 -34.62 15.58 -12.33
N ALA A 144 -33.77 14.62 -12.68
CA ALA A 144 -34.13 13.22 -12.81
C ALA A 144 -34.51 12.59 -11.46
N VAL A 145 -33.77 12.89 -10.39
CA VAL A 145 -34.03 12.40 -9.03
C VAL A 145 -35.28 13.03 -8.42
N ALA A 146 -35.58 14.28 -8.73
CA ALA A 146 -36.81 14.95 -8.29
C ALA A 146 -38.08 14.31 -8.87
N GLY A 147 -37.96 13.41 -9.86
CA GLY A 147 -39.08 12.62 -10.37
C GLY A 147 -40.10 13.43 -11.19
N HIS A 148 -39.82 14.69 -11.50
CA HIS A 148 -40.65 15.51 -12.38
C HIS A 148 -40.19 15.31 -13.82
N VAL A 149 -40.59 14.19 -14.42
CA VAL A 149 -40.62 14.09 -15.88
C VAL A 149 -41.75 15.01 -16.31
N ASP A 150 -41.40 16.21 -16.76
CA ASP A 150 -42.32 17.14 -17.39
C ASP A 150 -42.82 16.47 -18.69
N THR A 151 -43.99 15.82 -18.60
CA THR A 151 -44.63 15.11 -19.70
C THR A 151 -44.91 16.03 -20.88
N ASP A 152 -45.11 17.33 -20.64
CA ASP A 152 -45.35 18.30 -21.70
C ASP A 152 -44.06 18.64 -22.46
N PHE A 153 -42.91 18.64 -21.78
CA PHE A 153 -41.59 18.75 -22.42
C PHE A 153 -41.28 17.51 -23.25
N VAL A 154 -41.53 16.31 -22.69
CA VAL A 154 -41.33 15.04 -23.41
C VAL A 154 -42.23 14.97 -24.65
N GLU A 155 -43.49 15.37 -24.55
CA GLU A 155 -44.42 15.38 -25.69
C GLU A 155 -43.97 16.38 -26.78
N ARG A 156 -43.49 17.56 -26.39
CA ARG A 156 -42.95 18.55 -27.34
C ARG A 156 -41.71 18.04 -28.07
N SER A 157 -40.75 17.46 -27.36
CA SER A 157 -39.54 16.91 -27.95
C SER A 157 -39.83 15.72 -28.88
N ILE A 158 -40.83 14.89 -28.55
CA ILE A 158 -41.28 13.81 -29.44
C ILE A 158 -41.93 14.38 -30.71
N ARG A 159 -42.78 15.40 -30.60
CA ARG A 159 -43.40 16.04 -31.77
C ARG A 159 -42.37 16.70 -32.69
N GLU A 160 -41.36 17.38 -32.13
CA GLU A 160 -40.27 17.97 -32.91
C GLU A 160 -39.41 16.91 -33.61
N ALA A 161 -39.09 15.80 -32.94
CA ALA A 161 -38.37 14.69 -33.56
C ALA A 161 -39.16 14.03 -34.70
N ILE A 162 -40.49 13.89 -34.55
CA ILE A 162 -41.38 13.39 -35.61
C ILE A 162 -41.40 14.36 -36.80
N ALA A 163 -41.47 15.68 -36.54
CA ALA A 163 -41.46 16.69 -37.59
C ALA A 163 -40.15 16.68 -38.39
N GLN A 164 -39.00 16.56 -37.72
CA GLN A 164 -37.69 16.47 -38.39
C GLN A 164 -37.52 15.22 -39.25
N VAL A 165 -38.16 14.11 -38.87
CA VAL A 165 -38.17 12.88 -39.68
C VAL A 165 -39.14 13.02 -40.86
N GLY A 166 -40.28 13.68 -40.66
CA GLY A 166 -41.25 13.98 -41.73
C GLY A 166 -40.68 14.91 -42.81
N GLU A 167 -39.88 15.92 -42.42
CA GLU A 167 -39.20 16.82 -43.36
C GLU A 167 -38.04 16.15 -44.14
N ARG A 168 -37.48 15.05 -43.63
CA ARG A 168 -36.45 14.27 -44.34
C ARG A 168 -37.02 13.20 -45.28
N GLY A 169 -38.34 13.01 -45.29
CA GLY A 169 -39.04 12.00 -46.09
C GLY A 169 -39.74 12.52 -47.35
N ALA A 170 -39.63 13.81 -47.66
CA ALA A 170 -40.13 14.47 -48.88
C ALA A 170 -38.96 14.92 -49.77
#